data_AF-A0AAW9BW02-F1
#
_entry.id   AF-A0AAW9BW02-F1
#
_cell.length_a   1.000
_cell.length_b   1.000
_cell.length_c   1.000
_cell.angle_alpha   90.00
_cell.angle_beta   90.00
_cell.angle_gamma   90.00
#
_symmetry.space_group_name_H-M   'P 1'
#
loop_
_entity.id
_entity.type
_entity.pdbx_description
1 polymer ?
#
loop_
_entity_poly.entity_id
_entity_poly.type
_entity_poly.pdbx_seq_one_letter_code
_entity_poly.pdbx_strand_id
1 'polypeptide(L)'
;KGMENMGGFWFVWVEDRIQAFFDVLYQVFTRFALLMVWLPFALILMLPALWDGLMTWKIKKTTFDFSSPIIHRYSMIILGSGVILLFMGLFAPLAIPPVVLPSMIIGLALMAGLALSHLQKKI
;
A
#
# COMPACT_ATOMS: atom_id res chain seq x y z
N LYS A 1 36.05 -43.03 3.67
CA LYS A 1 35.48 -42.94 2.31
C LYS A 1 34.11 -43.61 2.19
N GLY A 2 33.12 -43.20 3.00
CA GLY A 2 31.77 -43.79 2.96
C GLY A 2 30.66 -42.81 3.37
N MET A 3 30.99 -41.85 4.25
CA MET A 3 30.08 -40.79 4.68
C MET A 3 30.28 -39.45 3.93
N GLU A 4 31.23 -39.39 3.00
CA GLU A 4 31.61 -38.15 2.28
C GLU A 4 30.51 -37.64 1.33
N ASN A 5 29.52 -38.47 0.99
CA ASN A 5 28.37 -38.11 0.16
C ASN A 5 27.01 -38.35 0.86
N MET A 6 27.01 -38.68 2.16
CA MET A 6 25.76 -38.87 2.89
C MET A 6 25.09 -37.53 3.15
N GLY A 7 23.91 -37.33 2.56
CA GLY A 7 23.13 -36.11 2.72
C GLY A 7 23.41 -35.01 1.68
N GLY A 8 24.26 -35.24 0.66
CA GLY A 8 24.53 -34.23 -0.37
C GLY A 8 23.25 -33.65 -1.01
N PHE A 9 22.28 -34.51 -1.35
CA PHE A 9 20.97 -34.07 -1.85
C PHE A 9 20.16 -33.27 -0.81
N TRP A 10 20.24 -33.65 0.47
CA TRP A 10 19.54 -32.96 1.55
C TRP A 10 20.16 -31.58 1.80
N PHE A 11 21.50 -31.46 1.77
CA PHE A 11 22.20 -30.19 1.89
C PHE A 11 21.86 -29.24 0.74
N VAL A 12 21.88 -29.72 -0.52
CA VAL A 12 21.48 -28.91 -1.68
C VAL A 12 20.03 -28.43 -1.54
N TRP A 13 19.12 -29.33 -1.14
CA TRP A 13 17.72 -28.95 -0.95
C TRP A 13 17.53 -27.91 0.16
N VAL A 14 18.25 -28.03 1.29
CA VAL A 14 18.19 -27.05 2.39
C VAL A 14 18.81 -25.72 1.97
N GLU A 15 19.96 -25.75 1.28
CA GLU A 15 20.66 -24.58 0.77
C GLU A 15 19.77 -23.75 -0.17
N ASP A 16 19.09 -24.41 -1.12
CA ASP A 16 18.13 -23.76 -2.02
C ASP A 16 16.99 -23.06 -1.27
N ARG A 17 16.49 -23.65 -0.17
CA ARG A 17 15.41 -23.06 0.64
C ARG A 17 15.89 -21.88 1.46
N ILE A 18 17.10 -21.97 2.02
CA ILE A 18 17.72 -20.88 2.75
C ILE A 18 17.95 -19.71 1.80
N GLN A 19 18.49 -19.96 0.61
CA GLN A 19 18.69 -18.93 -0.40
C GLN A 19 17.38 -18.28 -0.82
N ALA A 20 16.36 -19.06 -1.18
CA ALA A 20 15.04 -18.53 -1.54
C ALA A 20 14.40 -17.72 -0.40
N PHE A 21 14.60 -18.11 0.86
CA PHE A 21 14.15 -17.34 2.01
C PHE A 21 14.84 -15.98 2.10
N PHE A 22 16.16 -15.94 1.94
CA PHE A 22 16.92 -14.69 1.94
C PHE A 22 16.59 -13.80 0.74
N ASP A 23 16.30 -14.36 -0.43
CA ASP A 23 15.89 -13.61 -1.61
C ASP A 23 14.54 -12.91 -1.37
N VAL A 24 13.56 -13.61 -0.79
CA VAL A 24 12.27 -13.02 -0.40
C VAL A 24 12.47 -11.94 0.66
N LEU A 25 13.32 -12.19 1.65
CA LEU A 25 13.60 -11.22 2.71
C LEU A 25 14.28 -9.96 2.14
N TYR A 26 15.26 -10.11 1.26
CA TYR A 26 15.92 -9.01 0.56
C TYR A 26 14.91 -8.20 -0.27
N GLN A 27 14.01 -8.88 -0.99
CA GLN A 27 12.97 -8.25 -1.79
C GLN A 27 12.01 -7.42 -0.91
N VAL A 28 11.56 -7.98 0.22
CA VAL A 28 10.70 -7.31 1.21
C VAL A 28 11.36 -6.04 1.73
N PHE A 29 12.62 -6.11 2.15
CA PHE A 29 13.35 -4.93 2.65
C PHE A 29 13.57 -3.87 1.57
N THR A 30 13.88 -4.28 0.34
CA THR A 30 14.06 -3.36 -0.78
C THR A 30 12.76 -2.60 -1.10
N ARG A 31 11.62 -3.30 -1.11
CA ARG A 31 10.30 -2.68 -1.33
C ARG A 31 9.90 -1.77 -0.18
N PHE A 32 10.19 -2.17 1.04
CA PHE A 32 9.91 -1.36 2.22
C PHE A 32 10.75 -0.07 2.24
N ALA A 33 12.04 -0.17 1.93
CA ALA A 33 12.92 1.00 1.79
C ALA A 33 12.42 1.94 0.68
N LEU A 34 11.99 1.38 -0.46
CA LEU A 34 11.40 2.16 -1.54
C LEU A 34 10.14 2.91 -1.08
N LEU A 35 9.22 2.24 -0.37
CA LEU A 35 8.04 2.91 0.20
C LEU A 35 8.41 4.04 1.16
N MET A 36 9.42 3.83 2.01
CA MET A 36 9.92 4.86 2.93
C MET A 36 10.50 6.07 2.19
N VAL A 37 11.22 5.86 1.09
CA VAL A 37 11.77 6.95 0.27
C VAL A 37 10.65 7.80 -0.35
N TRP A 38 9.54 7.18 -0.75
CA TRP A 38 8.41 7.86 -1.35
C TRP A 38 7.39 8.40 -0.34
N LEU A 39 7.47 7.98 0.92
CA LEU A 39 6.56 8.40 1.98
C LEU A 39 6.54 9.92 2.20
N PRO A 40 7.67 10.66 2.23
CA PRO A 40 7.66 12.12 2.34
C PRO A 40 6.90 12.79 1.19
N PHE A 41 7.06 12.29 -0.03
CA PHE A 41 6.37 12.82 -1.20
C PHE A 41 4.87 12.55 -1.13
N ALA A 42 4.49 11.32 -0.76
CA ALA A 42 3.09 10.97 -0.52
C ALA A 42 2.47 11.85 0.58
N LEU A 43 3.22 12.16 1.64
CA LEU A 43 2.75 13.01 2.75
C LEU A 43 2.54 14.46 2.31
N ILE A 44 3.46 15.03 1.51
CA ILE A 44 3.30 16.38 0.94
C ILE A 44 2.04 16.48 0.08
N LEU A 45 1.66 15.42 -0.64
CA LEU A 45 0.40 15.38 -1.41
C LEU A 45 -0.83 15.07 -0.55
N MET A 46 -0.67 14.25 0.49
CA MET A 46 -1.76 13.85 1.37
C MET A 46 -2.30 15.03 2.18
N LEU A 47 -1.42 15.88 2.72
CA LEU A 47 -1.81 17.03 3.55
C LEU A 47 -2.80 17.98 2.84
N PRO A 48 -2.52 18.52 1.63
CA PRO A 48 -3.46 19.39 0.94
C PRO A 48 -4.72 18.65 0.51
N ALA A 49 -4.63 17.37 0.09
CA ALA A 49 -5.80 16.58 -0.29
C ALA A 49 -6.76 16.36 0.89
N LEU A 50 -6.23 16.07 2.08
CA LEU A 50 -7.02 15.95 3.30
C LEU A 50 -7.62 17.31 3.71
N TRP A 51 -6.83 18.38 3.64
CA TRP A 51 -7.31 19.72 3.98
C TRP A 51 -8.44 20.18 3.06
N ASP A 52 -8.28 20.00 1.75
CA ASP A 52 -9.30 20.29 0.74
C ASP A 52 -10.56 19.46 0.97
N GLY A 53 -10.40 18.17 1.27
CA GLY A 53 -11.52 17.30 1.62
C GLY A 53 -12.25 17.75 2.89
N LEU A 54 -11.52 18.12 3.94
CA LEU A 54 -12.10 18.68 5.17
C LEU A 54 -12.85 19.98 4.92
N MET A 55 -12.28 20.89 4.12
CA MET A 55 -12.90 22.18 3.82
C MET A 55 -14.17 21.99 2.99
N THR A 56 -14.11 21.13 1.98
CA THR A 56 -15.27 20.74 1.17
C THR A 56 -16.37 20.15 2.04
N TRP A 57 -16.03 19.29 3.00
CA TRP A 57 -17.00 18.76 3.96
C TRP A 57 -17.62 19.85 4.84
N LYS A 58 -16.83 20.83 5.31
CA LYS A 58 -17.34 21.98 6.08
C LYS A 58 -18.29 22.86 5.26
N ILE A 59 -17.95 23.16 4.00
CA ILE A 59 -18.81 23.92 3.08
C ILE A 59 -20.12 23.17 2.84
N LYS A 60 -20.04 21.86 2.55
CA LYS A 60 -21.23 21.02 2.42
C LYS A 60 -22.04 20.99 3.70
N LYS A 61 -21.46 21.12 4.90
CA LYS A 61 -22.22 21.19 6.15
C LYS A 61 -23.09 22.45 6.24
N THR A 62 -22.60 23.59 5.75
CA THR A 62 -23.33 24.88 5.78
C THR A 62 -24.29 25.05 4.60
N THR A 63 -24.02 24.39 3.48
CA THR A 63 -24.88 24.41 2.29
C THR A 63 -25.89 23.25 2.33
N PHE A 64 -27.06 23.41 1.70
CA PHE A 64 -28.03 22.32 1.53
C PHE A 64 -27.56 21.22 0.55
N ASP A 65 -26.32 21.28 0.06
CA ASP A 65 -25.74 20.30 -0.84
C ASP A 65 -25.61 18.92 -0.20
N PHE A 66 -25.98 17.88 -0.94
CA PHE A 66 -25.90 16.50 -0.51
C PHE A 66 -24.53 15.91 -0.80
N SER A 67 -23.88 15.33 0.22
CA SER A 67 -22.71 14.48 0.02
C SER A 67 -23.15 13.19 -0.68
N SER A 68 -22.68 12.95 -1.90
CA SER A 68 -22.97 11.69 -2.60
C SER A 68 -22.42 10.48 -1.81
N PRO A 69 -23.28 9.56 -1.32
CA PRO A 69 -22.86 8.39 -0.55
C PRO A 69 -22.14 7.35 -1.41
N ILE A 70 -22.35 7.40 -2.73
CA ILE A 70 -21.71 6.50 -3.70
C ILE A 70 -20.20 6.76 -3.73
N ILE A 71 -19.79 8.02 -3.82
CA ILE A 71 -18.38 8.41 -3.87
C ILE A 71 -17.68 8.03 -2.58
N HIS A 72 -18.29 8.31 -1.41
CA HIS A 72 -17.72 7.90 -0.13
C HIS A 72 -17.52 6.38 -0.04
N ARG A 73 -18.52 5.58 -0.43
CA ARG A 73 -18.44 4.12 -0.40
C ARG A 73 -17.32 3.59 -1.30
N TYR A 74 -17.23 4.06 -2.54
CA TYR A 74 -16.17 3.63 -3.46
C TYR A 74 -14.79 4.07 -2.98
N SER A 75 -14.63 5.29 -2.48
CA SER A 75 -13.35 5.74 -1.91
C SER A 75 -12.93 4.87 -0.73
N MET A 76 -13.84 4.48 0.16
CA MET A 76 -13.54 3.57 1.28
C MET A 76 -13.16 2.15 0.81
N ILE A 77 -13.84 1.62 -0.21
CA ILE A 77 -13.49 0.31 -0.80
C ILE A 77 -12.11 0.37 -1.45
N ILE A 78 -11.80 1.43 -2.21
CA ILE A 78 -10.51 1.61 -2.88
C ILE A 78 -9.40 1.79 -1.84
N LEU A 79 -9.64 2.54 -0.76
CA LEU A 79 -8.68 2.68 0.34
C LEU A 79 -8.40 1.35 1.02
N GLY A 80 -9.44 0.61 1.41
CA GLY A 80 -9.28 -0.68 2.06
C GLY A 80 -8.59 -1.71 1.17
N SER A 81 -9.08 -1.88 -0.07
CA SER A 81 -8.50 -2.82 -1.03
C SER A 81 -7.08 -2.44 -1.44
N GLY A 82 -6.79 -1.14 -1.63
CA GLY A 82 -5.47 -0.68 -2.02
C GLY A 82 -4.42 -0.86 -0.91
N VAL A 83 -4.80 -0.73 0.37
CA VAL A 83 -3.91 -1.07 1.51
C VAL A 83 -3.61 -2.58 1.54
N ILE A 84 -4.63 -3.42 1.33
CA ILE A 84 -4.46 -4.88 1.26
C ILE A 84 -3.54 -5.25 0.09
N LEU A 85 -3.77 -4.67 -1.09
CA LEU A 85 -2.96 -4.92 -2.29
C LEU A 85 -1.52 -4.42 -2.10
N LEU A 86 -1.31 -3.31 -1.42
CA LEU A 86 0.03 -2.79 -1.12
C LEU A 86 0.78 -3.74 -0.17
N PHE A 87 0.09 -4.26 0.85
CA PHE A 87 0.65 -5.26 1.76
C PHE A 87 0.98 -6.56 1.01
N MET A 88 0.04 -7.09 0.22
CA MET A 88 0.28 -8.27 -0.62
C MET A 88 1.44 -8.04 -1.60
N GLY A 89 1.50 -6.87 -2.23
CA GLY A 89 2.57 -6.49 -3.15
C GLY A 89 3.94 -6.37 -2.48
N LEU A 90 4.00 -6.14 -1.17
CA LEU A 90 5.26 -6.12 -0.43
C LEU A 90 5.84 -7.54 -0.27
N PHE A 91 4.99 -8.52 0.03
CA PHE A 91 5.38 -9.91 0.29
C PHE A 91 5.34 -10.82 -0.94
N ALA A 92 4.62 -10.45 -2.01
CA ALA A 92 4.46 -11.28 -3.19
C ALA A 92 5.80 -11.47 -3.91
N PRO A 93 6.28 -12.71 -4.14
CA PRO A 93 7.52 -13.02 -4.86
C PRO A 93 7.35 -12.86 -6.39
N LEU A 94 6.80 -11.73 -6.82
CA LEU A 94 6.53 -11.39 -8.22
C LEU A 94 7.45 -10.24 -8.64
N ALA A 95 7.85 -10.19 -9.90
CA ALA A 95 8.57 -9.04 -10.44
C ALA A 95 7.62 -7.84 -10.59
N ILE A 96 7.50 -7.03 -9.54
CA ILE A 96 6.71 -5.79 -9.56
C ILE A 96 7.63 -4.64 -9.98
N PRO A 97 7.28 -3.86 -11.02
CA PRO A 97 8.04 -2.68 -11.39
C PRO A 97 8.16 -1.70 -10.21
N PRO A 98 9.34 -1.10 -9.95
CA PRO A 98 9.54 -0.23 -8.79
C PRO A 98 8.59 0.97 -8.71
N VAL A 99 8.00 1.41 -9.83
CA VAL A 99 7.09 2.56 -9.89
C VAL A 99 5.69 2.25 -9.35
N VAL A 100 5.27 0.98 -9.35
CA VAL A 100 3.90 0.58 -9.00
C VAL A 100 3.59 0.88 -7.54
N LEU A 101 4.45 0.46 -6.61
CA LEU A 101 4.23 0.67 -5.17
C LEU A 101 4.13 2.17 -4.79
N PRO A 102 5.04 3.06 -5.24
CA PRO A 102 4.90 4.50 -5.10
C PRO A 102 3.62 5.10 -5.69
N SER A 103 3.19 4.63 -6.85
CA SER A 103 1.94 5.12 -7.46
C SER A 103 0.72 4.76 -6.61
N MET A 104 0.73 3.60 -5.96
CA MET A 104 -0.35 3.16 -5.07
C MET A 104 -0.45 4.02 -3.82
N ILE A 105 0.66 4.32 -3.13
CA ILE A 105 0.62 5.20 -1.93
C ILE A 105 0.14 6.61 -2.27
N ILE A 106 0.55 7.16 -3.42
CA ILE A 106 0.05 8.47 -3.88
C ILE A 106 -1.45 8.39 -4.19
N GLY A 107 -1.90 7.36 -4.90
CA GLY A 107 -3.32 7.15 -5.20
C GLY A 107 -4.17 7.03 -3.94
N LEU A 108 -3.69 6.28 -2.93
CA LEU A 108 -4.35 6.13 -1.64
C LEU A 108 -4.45 7.46 -0.89
N ALA A 109 -3.39 8.28 -0.90
CA ALA A 109 -3.42 9.62 -0.29
C ALA A 109 -4.51 10.52 -0.89
N LEU A 110 -4.67 10.51 -2.21
CA LEU A 110 -5.72 11.28 -2.90
C LEU A 110 -7.13 10.74 -2.59
N MET A 111 -7.29 9.42 -2.59
CA MET A 111 -8.58 8.78 -2.27
C MET A 111 -9.01 9.03 -0.82
N ALA A 112 -8.05 9.21 0.10
CA ALA A 112 -8.33 9.59 1.49
C ALA A 112 -8.95 10.99 1.58
N GLY A 113 -8.42 11.97 0.83
CA GLY A 113 -9.00 13.31 0.71
C GLY A 113 -10.43 13.28 0.15
N LEU A 114 -10.65 12.50 -0.91
CA LEU A 114 -11.98 12.32 -1.49
C LEU A 114 -12.96 11.66 -0.52
N ALA A 115 -12.53 10.61 0.20
CA ALA A 115 -13.36 9.94 1.20
C ALA A 115 -13.81 10.92 2.29
N LEU A 116 -12.91 11.79 2.74
CA LEU A 116 -13.22 12.85 3.72
C LEU A 116 -14.23 13.87 3.17
N SER A 117 -14.04 14.32 1.93
CA SER A 117 -14.90 15.33 1.30
C SER A 117 -16.36 14.90 1.11
N HIS A 118 -16.60 13.58 1.15
CA HIS A 118 -17.93 12.97 1.01
C HIS A 118 -18.45 12.33 2.29
N LEU A 119 -17.85 12.63 3.45
CA LEU A 119 -18.38 12.17 4.73
C LEU A 119 -19.85 12.61 4.90
N GLN A 120 -20.67 11.66 5.36
CA GLN A 120 -22.08 11.91 5.61
C GLN A 120 -22.24 12.92 6.74
N LYS A 121 -23.13 13.91 6.56
CA LYS A 121 -23.50 14.83 7.62
C LYS A 121 -24.16 14.02 8.75
N LYS A 122 -23.55 13.98 9.93
CA LYS A 122 -24.27 13.63 11.16
C LYS A 122 -24.79 14.94 11.75
N ILE A 123 -26.12 14.98 11.94
CA ILE A 123 -26.87 16.07 12.59
C ILE A 123 -26.45 16.12 14.06
#